data_AF-A0A379AUK1-F1
#
_entry.id   AF-A0A379AUK1-F1
#
_cell.length_a   1.000
_cell.length_b   1.000
_cell.length_c   1.000
_cell.angle_alpha   90.00
_cell.angle_beta   90.00
_cell.angle_gamma   90.00
#
_symmetry.space_group_name_H-M   'P 1'
#
loop_
_entity.id
_entity.type
_entity.pdbx_description
1 polymer ?
#
loop_
_entity_poly.entity_id
_entity_poly.type
_entity_poly.pdbx_seq_one_letter_code
_entity_poly.pdbx_strand_id
1 'polypeptide(L)'
;MNEKHFFPQGISSFLQWILNVSLLILALILVVFLAKETYALALVLFEQSKEASYLLVEKIVVYFLYFEFLALIVKYFKTDYHFPLRYFLYIGITAMVRLIIVDHSSPVNTLLFSGSILLMVIALFLVSSDRLKKS
;
A
#
# COMPACT_ATOMS: atom_id res chain seq x y z
N MET A 1 23.19 31.66 26.17
CA MET A 1 23.97 30.82 25.23
C MET A 1 22.97 30.06 24.37
N ASN A 2 22.61 30.62 23.21
CA ASN A 2 21.42 30.24 22.44
C ASN A 2 21.80 30.00 20.97
N GLU A 3 22.64 29.00 20.74
CA GLU A 3 23.05 28.58 19.41
C GLU A 3 22.91 27.06 19.29
N LYS A 4 22.40 26.60 18.13
CA LYS A 4 22.36 25.20 17.61
C LYS A 4 21.00 24.46 17.56
N HIS A 5 19.90 25.11 17.19
CA HIS A 5 18.71 24.41 16.64
C HIS A 5 18.34 24.77 15.19
N PHE A 6 19.13 25.59 14.50
CA PHE A 6 18.82 26.06 13.14
C PHE A 6 19.08 25.01 12.03
N PHE A 7 20.09 24.15 12.19
CA PHE A 7 20.45 23.11 11.20
C PHE A 7 19.43 21.96 11.04
N PRO A 8 18.86 21.35 12.11
CA PRO A 8 17.96 20.21 11.94
C PRO A 8 16.62 20.55 11.28
N GLN A 9 16.10 21.77 11.47
CA GLN A 9 14.81 22.18 10.90
C GLN A 9 14.87 22.42 9.38
N GLY A 10 15.97 23.02 8.89
CA GLY A 10 16.16 23.23 7.44
C GLY A 10 16.27 21.92 6.67
N ILE A 11 17.00 20.94 7.22
CA ILE A 11 17.18 19.61 6.62
C ILE A 11 15.84 18.86 6.61
N SER A 12 15.13 18.82 7.74
CA SER A 12 13.82 18.16 7.81
C SER A 12 12.81 18.73 6.81
N SER A 13 12.77 20.06 6.66
CA SER A 13 11.87 20.73 5.70
C SER A 13 12.23 20.41 4.25
N PHE A 14 13.52 20.34 3.93
CA PHE A 14 13.99 19.96 2.60
C PHE A 14 13.66 18.49 2.26
N LEU A 15 13.87 17.57 3.21
CA LEU A 15 13.47 16.15 3.05
C LEU A 15 11.95 15.99 2.94
N GLN A 16 11.17 16.78 3.67
CA GLN A 16 9.71 16.73 3.55
C GLN A 16 9.25 17.21 2.17
N TRP A 17 9.90 18.26 1.64
CA TRP A 17 9.62 18.74 0.29
C TRP A 17 9.94 17.67 -0.76
N ILE A 18 11.10 17.00 -0.67
CA ILE A 18 11.46 15.95 -1.64
C ILE A 18 10.52 14.75 -1.57
N LEU A 19 10.08 14.36 -0.37
CA LEU A 19 9.11 13.29 -0.16
C LEU A 19 7.76 13.63 -0.81
N ASN A 20 7.27 14.86 -0.61
CA ASN A 20 6.00 15.31 -1.19
C ASN A 20 6.03 15.31 -2.72
N VAL A 21 7.10 15.84 -3.31
CA VAL A 21 7.28 15.83 -4.77
C VAL A 21 7.34 14.39 -5.30
N SER A 22 8.09 13.52 -4.63
CA SER A 22 8.20 12.10 -5.01
C SER A 22 6.84 11.38 -4.96
N LEU A 23 6.04 11.63 -3.90
CA LEU A 23 4.72 11.04 -3.75
C LEU A 23 3.71 11.55 -4.79
N LEU A 24 3.80 12.83 -5.19
CA LEU A 24 2.98 13.37 -6.27
C LEU A 24 3.32 12.72 -7.62
N ILE A 25 4.61 12.59 -7.93
CA ILE A 25 5.06 11.92 -9.16
C ILE A 25 4.57 10.45 -9.15
N LEU A 26 4.74 9.76 -8.03
CA LEU A 26 4.27 8.38 -7.88
C LEU A 26 2.75 8.26 -8.06
N ALA A 27 1.98 9.17 -7.47
CA ALA A 27 0.52 9.18 -7.63
C ALA A 27 0.11 9.34 -9.09
N LEU A 28 0.75 10.23 -9.85
CA LEU A 28 0.49 10.42 -11.27
C LEU A 28 0.79 9.14 -12.07
N ILE A 29 1.93 8.49 -11.81
CA ILE A 29 2.30 7.22 -12.45
C ILE A 29 1.26 6.14 -12.15
N LEU A 30 0.85 6.01 -10.89
CA LEU A 30 -0.15 5.02 -10.47
C LEU A 30 -1.51 5.28 -11.13
N VAL A 31 -1.95 6.53 -11.25
CA VAL A 31 -3.20 6.87 -11.95
C VAL A 31 -3.14 6.46 -13.43
N VAL A 32 -2.01 6.69 -14.10
CA VAL A 32 -1.81 6.29 -15.50
C VAL A 32 -1.83 4.76 -15.63
N PHE A 33 -1.14 4.03 -14.76
CA PHE A 33 -1.18 2.56 -14.77
C PHE A 33 -2.56 2.01 -14.46
N LEU A 34 -3.28 2.64 -13.53
CA LEU A 34 -4.64 2.25 -13.18
C LEU A 34 -5.57 2.42 -14.38
N ALA A 35 -5.49 3.53 -15.12
CA ALA A 35 -6.25 3.73 -16.35
C ALA A 35 -5.90 2.70 -17.45
N LYS A 36 -4.61 2.37 -17.60
CA LYS A 36 -4.16 1.34 -18.54
C LYS A 36 -4.73 -0.04 -18.19
N GLU A 37 -4.70 -0.43 -16.92
CA GLU A 37 -5.28 -1.70 -16.48
C GLU A 37 -6.82 -1.70 -16.58
N THR A 38 -7.50 -0.56 -16.36
CA THR A 38 -8.94 -0.44 -16.65
C THR A 38 -9.25 -0.74 -18.12
N TYR A 39 -8.46 -0.20 -19.04
CA TYR A 39 -8.63 -0.47 -20.47
C TYR A 39 -8.37 -1.94 -20.80
N ALA A 40 -7.33 -2.55 -20.22
CA ALA A 40 -7.02 -3.97 -20.39
C ALA A 40 -8.15 -4.86 -19.88
N LEU A 41 -8.69 -4.59 -18.68
CA LEU A 41 -9.82 -5.32 -18.11
C LEU A 41 -11.07 -5.20 -18.98
N ALA A 42 -11.34 -4.01 -19.53
CA ALA A 42 -12.46 -3.81 -20.43
C ALA A 42 -12.35 -4.69 -21.68
N LEU A 43 -11.17 -4.78 -22.30
CA LEU A 43 -10.96 -5.64 -23.47
C LEU A 43 -11.18 -7.12 -23.15
N VAL A 44 -10.63 -7.60 -22.03
CA VAL A 44 -10.76 -9.01 -21.60
C VAL A 44 -12.22 -9.39 -21.33
N LEU A 45 -13.05 -8.45 -20.84
CA LEU A 45 -14.48 -8.69 -20.63
C LEU A 45 -15.25 -8.96 -21.93
N PHE A 46 -14.77 -8.45 -23.07
CA PHE A 46 -15.40 -8.69 -24.37
C PHE A 46 -14.93 -10.00 -25.03
N GLU A 47 -13.84 -10.61 -24.55
CA GLU A 47 -13.36 -11.92 -25.00
C GLU A 47 -13.93 -13.05 -24.12
N GLN A 48 -14.97 -13.74 -24.59
CA GLN A 48 -15.58 -14.90 -23.90
C GLN A 48 -14.73 -16.17 -24.03
N SER A 49 -13.56 -16.22 -23.38
CA SER A 49 -12.74 -17.45 -23.29
C SER A 49 -12.51 -17.89 -21.84
N LYS A 50 -12.30 -19.19 -21.60
CA LYS A 50 -11.99 -19.71 -20.24
C LYS A 50 -10.63 -19.21 -19.72
N GLU A 51 -9.65 -19.08 -20.61
CA GLU A 51 -8.32 -18.49 -20.33
C GLU A 51 -8.46 -17.03 -19.85
N ALA A 52 -9.40 -16.28 -20.43
CA ALA A 52 -9.68 -14.90 -20.04
C ALA A 52 -10.11 -14.77 -18.56
N SER A 53 -10.78 -15.78 -17.98
CA SER A 53 -11.22 -15.70 -16.58
C SER A 53 -10.07 -15.67 -15.57
N TYR A 54 -9.00 -16.46 -15.79
CA TYR A 54 -7.83 -16.47 -14.92
C TYR A 54 -7.04 -15.16 -15.04
N LEU A 55 -6.82 -14.73 -16.29
CA LEU A 55 -6.15 -13.47 -16.60
C LEU A 55 -6.91 -12.27 -15.98
N LEU A 56 -8.24 -12.30 -16.00
CA LEU A 56 -9.08 -11.25 -15.45
C LEU A 56 -8.89 -11.13 -13.92
N VAL A 57 -8.87 -12.24 -13.18
CA VAL A 57 -8.63 -12.23 -11.73
C VAL A 57 -7.25 -11.66 -11.41
N GLU A 58 -6.21 -12.10 -12.13
CA GLU A 58 -4.85 -11.58 -11.97
C GLU A 58 -4.80 -10.05 -12.17
N LYS A 59 -5.45 -9.58 -13.26
CA LYS A 59 -5.54 -8.15 -13.61
C LYS A 59 -6.30 -7.33 -12.57
N ILE A 60 -7.39 -7.87 -12.00
CA ILE A 60 -8.13 -7.23 -10.91
C ILE A 60 -7.25 -7.08 -9.66
N VAL A 61 -6.46 -8.09 -9.32
CA VAL A 61 -5.60 -8.05 -8.13
C VAL A 61 -4.54 -6.95 -8.27
N VAL A 62 -3.94 -6.80 -9.46
CA VAL A 62 -3.00 -5.71 -9.77
C VAL A 62 -3.69 -4.35 -9.74
N TYR A 63 -4.90 -4.23 -10.30
CA TYR A 63 -5.68 -3.00 -10.25
C TYR A 63 -5.94 -2.54 -8.80
N PHE A 64 -6.35 -3.47 -7.93
CA PHE A 64 -6.61 -3.17 -6.53
C PHE A 64 -5.33 -2.78 -5.76
N LEU A 65 -4.18 -3.33 -6.15
CA LEU A 65 -2.87 -2.91 -5.60
C LEU A 65 -2.60 -1.43 -5.87
N TYR A 66 -2.77 -0.97 -7.11
CA TYR A 66 -2.58 0.44 -7.46
C TYR A 66 -3.54 1.36 -6.70
N PHE A 67 -4.80 0.94 -6.57
CA PHE A 67 -5.81 1.68 -5.82
C PHE A 67 -5.43 1.89 -4.36
N GLU A 68 -4.92 0.86 -3.68
CA GLU A 68 -4.51 0.99 -2.28
C GLU A 68 -3.29 1.88 -2.07
N PHE A 69 -2.29 1.80 -2.95
CA PHE A 69 -1.14 2.69 -2.88
C PHE A 69 -1.58 4.15 -3.09
N LEU A 70 -2.51 4.40 -4.02
CA LEU A 70 -3.13 5.72 -4.17
C LEU A 70 -3.86 6.14 -2.89
N ALA A 71 -4.63 5.25 -2.26
CA ALA A 71 -5.31 5.54 -1.00
C ALA A 71 -4.33 5.89 0.13
N LEU A 72 -3.16 5.24 0.19
CA LEU A 72 -2.09 5.57 1.13
C LEU A 72 -1.53 6.97 0.89
N ILE A 73 -1.25 7.33 -0.36
CA ILE A 73 -0.75 8.66 -0.72
C ILE A 73 -1.79 9.74 -0.35
N VAL A 74 -3.06 9.50 -0.66
CA VAL A 74 -4.15 10.41 -0.26
C VAL A 74 -4.21 10.55 1.26
N LYS A 75 -4.07 9.45 2.00
CA LYS A 75 -4.10 9.48 3.48
C LYS A 75 -2.89 10.21 4.06
N TYR A 76 -1.72 10.07 3.45
CA TYR A 76 -0.50 10.79 3.82
C TYR A 76 -0.73 12.31 3.75
N PHE A 77 -1.27 12.82 2.63
CA PHE A 77 -1.58 14.25 2.50
C PHE A 77 -2.72 14.71 3.43
N LYS A 78 -3.70 13.84 3.73
CA LYS A 78 -4.80 14.14 4.66
C LYS A 78 -4.41 14.13 6.14
N THR A 79 -3.24 13.60 6.51
CA THR A 79 -2.81 13.45 7.91
C THR A 79 -1.63 14.38 8.20
N ASP A 80 -1.66 15.61 7.67
CA ASP A 80 -0.62 16.63 7.87
C ASP A 80 0.80 16.10 7.59
N TYR A 81 0.98 15.37 6.47
CA TYR A 81 2.26 14.80 6.04
C TYR A 81 2.86 13.74 6.99
N HIS A 82 2.07 13.23 7.94
CA HIS A 82 2.48 12.12 8.79
C HIS A 82 2.15 10.80 8.13
N PHE A 83 3.15 9.93 8.04
CA PHE A 83 2.96 8.60 7.48
C PHE A 83 2.11 7.73 8.42
N PRO A 84 0.91 7.28 7.99
CA PRO A 84 -0.02 6.62 8.87
C PRO A 84 0.35 5.13 9.02
N LEU A 85 1.20 4.80 10.00
CA LEU A 85 1.71 3.44 10.27
C LEU A 85 0.62 2.35 10.32
N ARG A 86 -0.53 2.64 10.95
CA ARG A 86 -1.68 1.71 10.98
C ARG A 86 -2.21 1.39 9.57
N TYR A 87 -2.30 2.39 8.71
CA TYR A 87 -2.80 2.21 7.34
C TYR A 87 -1.80 1.47 6.48
N PHE A 88 -0.51 1.70 6.70
CA PHE A 88 0.53 0.91 6.04
C PHE A 88 0.42 -0.58 6.40
N LEU A 89 0.20 -0.91 7.68
CA LEU A 89 -0.02 -2.29 8.11
C LEU A 89 -1.29 -2.89 7.48
N TYR A 90 -2.40 -2.14 7.40
CA TYR A 90 -3.60 -2.62 6.72
C TYR A 90 -3.36 -2.95 5.23
N ILE A 91 -2.65 -2.08 4.51
CA ILE A 91 -2.31 -2.33 3.10
C ILE A 91 -1.40 -3.53 2.96
N GLY A 92 -0.42 -3.69 3.85
CA GLY A 92 0.45 -4.86 3.89
C GLY A 92 -0.33 -6.16 4.09
N ILE A 93 -1.28 -6.18 5.04
CA ILE A 93 -2.14 -7.35 5.28
C ILE A 93 -2.93 -7.70 4.02
N THR A 94 -3.61 -6.72 3.43
CA THR A 94 -4.43 -6.96 2.24
C THR A 94 -3.57 -7.39 1.04
N ALA A 95 -2.33 -6.92 0.93
CA ALA A 95 -1.41 -7.32 -0.13
C ALA A 95 -0.94 -8.77 0.03
N MET A 96 -0.60 -9.18 1.26
CA MET A 96 -0.23 -10.56 1.56
C MET A 96 -1.39 -11.52 1.34
N VAL A 97 -2.61 -11.14 1.72
CA VAL A 97 -3.83 -11.93 1.46
C VAL A 97 -4.04 -12.09 -0.05
N ARG A 98 -3.90 -11.02 -0.84
CA ARG A 98 -4.01 -11.08 -2.29
C ARG A 98 -2.93 -11.94 -2.95
N LEU A 99 -1.70 -11.88 -2.44
CA LEU A 99 -0.61 -12.73 -2.92
C LEU A 99 -0.97 -14.22 -2.75
N ILE A 100 -1.54 -14.62 -1.61
CA ILE A 100 -1.99 -16.00 -1.37
C ILE A 100 -3.10 -16.43 -2.34
N ILE A 101 -4.02 -15.52 -2.68
CA ILE A 101 -5.12 -15.84 -3.60
C ILE A 101 -4.60 -16.10 -5.03
N VAL A 102 -3.57 -15.37 -5.46
CA VAL A 102 -3.02 -15.47 -6.82
C VAL A 102 -1.97 -16.58 -6.95
N ASP A 103 -1.07 -16.71 -5.97
CA ASP A 103 0.01 -17.71 -5.99
C ASP A 103 -0.30 -18.87 -5.05
N HIS A 104 -0.79 -19.97 -5.62
CA HIS A 104 -1.07 -21.22 -4.90
C HIS A 104 -0.11 -22.36 -5.30
N SER A 105 1.13 -22.03 -5.70
CA SER A 105 2.10 -23.00 -6.27
C SER A 105 2.66 -24.02 -5.26
N SER A 106 2.72 -23.68 -3.96
CA SER A 106 3.24 -24.58 -2.92
C SER A 106 2.52 -24.43 -1.57
N PRO A 107 2.01 -25.52 -0.96
CA PRO A 107 1.37 -25.48 0.36
C PRO A 107 2.27 -24.91 1.46
N VAL A 108 3.60 -25.07 1.35
CA VAL A 108 4.57 -24.57 2.33
C VAL A 108 4.66 -23.04 2.27
N ASN A 109 4.65 -22.46 1.07
CA ASN A 109 4.69 -21.01 0.89
C ASN A 109 3.42 -20.35 1.43
N THR A 110 2.25 -20.96 1.16
CA THR A 110 0.98 -20.51 1.71
C THR A 110 0.98 -20.51 3.24
N LEU A 111 1.58 -21.52 3.88
CA LEU A 111 1.72 -21.58 5.33
C LEU A 111 2.61 -20.45 5.88
N LEU A 112 3.74 -20.17 5.23
CA LEU A 112 4.64 -19.08 5.61
C LEU A 112 4.00 -17.70 5.44
N PHE A 113 3.27 -17.48 4.33
CA PHE A 113 2.53 -16.23 4.11
C PHE A 113 1.41 -16.03 5.13
N SER A 114 0.68 -17.09 5.47
CA SER A 114 -0.31 -17.06 6.56
C SER A 114 0.33 -16.71 7.91
N GLY A 115 1.50 -17.27 8.22
CA GLY A 115 2.28 -16.91 9.40
C GLY A 115 2.71 -15.43 9.41
N SER A 116 3.10 -14.88 8.26
CA SER A 116 3.44 -13.47 8.13
C SER A 116 2.23 -12.54 8.33
N ILE A 117 1.05 -12.94 7.84
CA ILE A 117 -0.21 -12.23 8.11
C ILE A 117 -0.50 -12.22 9.61
N LEU A 118 -0.35 -13.36 10.29
CA LEU A 118 -0.54 -13.45 11.74
C LEU A 118 0.38 -12.48 12.50
N LEU A 119 1.67 -12.44 12.14
CA LEU A 119 2.63 -11.50 12.73
C LEU A 119 2.24 -10.04 12.50
N MET A 120 1.77 -9.70 11.31
CA MET A 120 1.36 -8.34 10.98
C MET A 120 0.06 -7.92 11.69
N VAL A 121 -0.87 -8.86 11.90
CA VAL A 121 -2.06 -8.65 12.73
C VAL A 121 -1.66 -8.44 14.21
N ILE A 122 -0.69 -9.18 14.72
CA ILE A 122 -0.13 -8.95 16.07
C ILE A 122 0.53 -7.57 16.16
N ALA A 123 1.33 -7.18 15.17
CA ALA A 123 1.95 -5.86 15.13
C ALA A 123 0.89 -4.73 15.10
N LEU A 124 -0.17 -4.92 14.32
CA LEU A 124 -1.32 -4.01 14.30
C LEU A 124 -1.99 -3.95 15.68
N PHE A 125 -2.18 -5.09 16.34
CA PHE A 125 -2.74 -5.14 17.69
C PHE A 125 -1.87 -4.32 18.66
N LEU A 126 -0.55 -4.50 18.66
CA LEU A 126 0.38 -3.75 19.50
C LEU A 126 0.32 -2.24 19.24
N VAL A 127 0.39 -1.81 17.98
CA VAL A 127 0.29 -0.39 17.60
C VAL A 127 -1.09 0.19 17.94
N SER A 128 -2.15 -0.61 17.83
CA SER A 128 -3.52 -0.19 18.20
C SER A 128 -3.77 -0.19 19.71
N SER A 129 -3.03 -1.01 20.46
CA SER A 129 -3.16 -1.20 21.89
C SER A 129 -2.38 -0.17 22.71
N ASP A 130 -2.12 1.01 22.13
CA ASP A 130 -1.91 2.29 22.83
C ASP A 130 -3.17 2.70 23.65
N ARG A 131 -3.71 1.78 24.46
CA ARG A 131 -4.39 2.04 25.72
C ARG A 131 -3.40 2.57 26.79
N LEU A 132 -2.41 3.35 26.37
CA LEU A 132 -1.47 4.10 27.22
C LEU A 132 -1.63 5.62 27.00
N LYS A 133 -2.85 6.07 26.65
CA LYS A 133 -3.23 7.51 26.67
C LYS A 133 -4.44 7.81 27.57
N LYS A 134 -4.74 6.93 28.51
CA LYS A 134 -5.60 7.19 29.67
C LYS A 134 -5.03 6.50 30.91
N SER A 135 -3.90 7.00 31.39
CA SER A 135 -3.63 7.21 32.81
C SER A 135 -2.71 8.40 32.96
#